data_AF-A0A850P8B3-F1
#
_entry.id   AF-A0A850P8B3-F1
#
_cell.length_a   1.000
_cell.length_b   1.000
_cell.length_c   1.000
_cell.angle_alpha   90.00
_cell.angle_beta   90.00
_cell.angle_gamma   90.00
#
_symmetry.space_group_name_H-M   'P 1'
#
loop_
_entity.id
_entity.type
_entity.pdbx_description
1 polymer ?
#
loop_
_entity_poly.entity_id
_entity_poly.type
_entity_poly.pdbx_seq_one_letter_code
_entity_poly.pdbx_strand_id
1 'polypeptide(L)'
;MPFRRATYALTLALLGTTLIAGLPAVAHADTPAPSRTSTTGTNTTEAANVTRATLANGLRVIIVRDRLAPVVTTELNYLTGSAEAPDGFPGTAHALEHMMFRGSAGLDRDQLSFIGAQLGGDYNADTTEDVTQYFYTAPAANLDVVLQIEALRMKGLLLKQEDWDKERGAIEQEVSRDLSSPAYRYISQLQGILYAGTPYAHDALGTRPSFDKTDAAILRGFYQAWYAPNNAVLVITGDVDPAATLAQVRAAFDAIPAHALPAR
;
A
#
# COMPACT_ATOMS: atom_id res chain seq x y z
N MET A 1 -30.00 49.56 -10.17
CA MET A 1 -29.21 48.54 -9.46
C MET A 1 -28.28 47.87 -10.46
N PRO A 2 -26.95 48.08 -10.43
CA PRO A 2 -26.06 47.44 -11.40
C PRO A 2 -25.58 46.08 -10.86
N PHE A 3 -25.85 45.01 -11.61
CA PHE A 3 -25.22 43.72 -11.41
C PHE A 3 -23.72 43.82 -11.77
N ARG A 4 -22.87 43.50 -10.78
CA ARG A 4 -21.41 43.37 -10.92
C ARG A 4 -21.07 41.90 -11.21
N ARG A 5 -20.20 41.69 -12.21
CA ARG A 5 -19.02 40.78 -12.34
C ARG A 5 -19.18 39.31 -11.85
N ALA A 6 -18.59 38.27 -12.44
CA ALA A 6 -17.25 38.18 -13.01
C ALA A 6 -17.06 36.94 -13.88
N THR A 7 -16.14 37.06 -14.82
CA THR A 7 -15.53 36.06 -15.69
C THR A 7 -14.59 35.09 -14.95
N TYR A 8 -14.43 33.91 -15.57
CA TYR A 8 -13.53 32.77 -15.37
C TYR A 8 -12.17 33.00 -14.66
N ALA A 9 -11.75 31.99 -13.88
CA ALA A 9 -10.35 31.69 -13.63
C ALA A 9 -10.13 30.16 -13.66
N LEU A 10 -9.47 29.72 -14.74
CA LEU A 10 -8.91 28.41 -14.99
C LEU A 10 -7.56 28.34 -14.25
N THR A 11 -7.39 27.43 -13.29
CA THR A 11 -6.09 27.21 -12.64
C THR A 11 -5.31 26.11 -13.36
N LEU A 12 -4.17 26.56 -13.87
CA LEU A 12 -3.16 25.86 -14.65
C LEU A 12 -2.32 24.94 -13.75
N ALA A 13 -2.15 23.67 -14.13
CA ALA A 13 -1.17 22.78 -13.53
C ALA A 13 0.23 23.17 -14.02
N LEU A 14 1.15 23.47 -13.09
CA LEU A 14 2.56 23.71 -13.41
C LEU A 14 3.29 22.37 -13.64
N LEU A 15 3.81 22.19 -14.85
CA LEU A 15 4.86 21.23 -15.17
C LEU A 15 6.19 21.71 -14.57
N GLY A 16 6.83 20.86 -13.77
CA GLY A 16 8.22 21.00 -13.36
C GLY A 16 9.10 20.01 -14.11
N THR A 17 9.72 20.45 -15.21
CA THR A 17 10.80 19.73 -15.89
C THR A 17 12.11 19.98 -15.15
N THR A 18 12.74 18.94 -14.57
CA THR A 18 14.12 18.99 -14.09
C THR A 18 15.08 18.49 -15.18
N LEU A 19 15.95 19.40 -15.60
CA LEU A 19 17.05 19.20 -16.54
C LEU A 19 18.18 18.42 -15.81
N ILE A 20 18.56 17.25 -16.30
CA ILE A 20 19.75 16.53 -15.80
C ILE A 20 21.00 17.18 -16.41
N ALA A 21 21.74 17.94 -15.61
CA ALA A 21 23.07 18.41 -15.95
C ALA A 21 24.11 17.35 -15.58
N GLY A 22 24.89 16.90 -16.57
CA GLY A 22 25.98 15.94 -16.38
C GLY A 22 27.14 16.55 -15.59
N LEU A 23 27.63 15.80 -14.59
CA LEU A 23 28.85 16.11 -13.86
C LEU A 23 30.03 15.35 -14.49
N PRO A 24 31.24 15.95 -14.57
CA PRO A 24 32.43 15.25 -15.06
C PRO A 24 32.95 14.27 -14.01
N ALA A 25 33.39 13.09 -14.47
CA ALA A 25 34.06 12.11 -13.64
C ALA A 25 35.44 12.63 -13.19
N VAL A 26 35.63 12.79 -11.88
CA VAL A 26 36.94 13.05 -11.27
C VAL A 26 37.47 11.72 -10.74
N ALA A 27 38.51 11.21 -11.40
CA ALA A 27 39.25 10.03 -10.94
C ALA A 27 39.88 10.31 -9.57
N HIS A 28 39.52 9.52 -8.56
CA HIS A 28 40.18 9.52 -7.25
C HIS A 28 41.19 8.38 -7.19
N ALA A 29 42.41 8.71 -6.78
CA ALA A 29 43.50 7.77 -6.60
C ALA A 29 43.23 6.82 -5.41
N ASP A 30 43.49 5.53 -5.63
CA ASP A 30 43.38 4.47 -4.62
C ASP A 30 44.32 4.73 -3.43
N THR A 31 43.74 5.04 -2.28
CA THR A 31 44.43 5.01 -0.98
C THR A 31 43.87 3.82 -0.20
N PRO A 32 44.69 2.88 0.31
CA PRO A 32 44.17 1.70 0.99
C PRO A 32 43.53 2.08 2.32
N ALA A 33 42.27 1.67 2.51
CA ALA A 33 41.52 1.91 3.74
C ALA A 33 42.14 1.12 4.92
N PRO A 34 42.20 1.70 6.13
CA PRO A 34 42.66 0.95 7.30
C PRO A 34 41.64 -0.13 7.68
N SER A 35 42.16 -1.32 7.98
CA SER A 35 41.40 -2.49 8.40
C SER A 35 40.61 -2.19 9.68
N ARG A 36 39.27 -2.15 9.58
CA ARG A 36 38.39 -2.07 10.76
C ARG A 36 38.19 -3.47 11.32
N THR A 37 38.76 -3.70 12.50
CA THR A 37 38.52 -4.87 13.34
C THR A 37 37.02 -4.98 13.62
N SER A 38 36.42 -6.11 13.25
CA SER A 38 35.02 -6.44 13.51
C SER A 38 34.81 -6.78 14.98
N THR A 39 34.37 -5.80 15.77
CA THR A 39 33.80 -6.05 17.09
C THR A 39 32.36 -6.53 16.91
N THR A 40 32.11 -7.81 17.13
CA THR A 40 30.79 -8.40 17.24
C THR A 40 30.11 -7.91 18.52
N GLY A 41 29.52 -6.72 18.46
CA GLY A 41 28.57 -6.24 19.46
C GLY A 41 27.21 -6.83 19.18
N THR A 42 26.71 -7.71 20.04
CA THR A 42 25.31 -8.17 20.01
C THR A 42 24.38 -6.98 20.28
N ASN A 43 23.54 -6.63 19.29
CA ASN A 43 22.50 -5.60 19.35
C ASN A 43 21.38 -5.95 20.36
N THR A 44 21.66 -5.90 21.65
CA THR A 44 20.65 -6.16 22.70
C THR A 44 19.59 -5.05 22.76
N THR A 45 19.91 -3.85 22.30
CA THR A 45 19.01 -2.67 22.30
C THR A 45 17.96 -2.74 21.20
N GLU A 46 18.27 -3.36 20.05
CA GLU A 46 17.37 -3.46 18.90
C GLU A 46 16.22 -4.44 19.18
N ALA A 47 16.50 -5.54 19.88
CA ALA A 47 15.48 -6.48 20.34
C ALA A 47 14.53 -5.87 21.39
N ALA A 48 14.99 -4.88 22.17
CA ALA A 48 14.19 -4.26 23.23
C ALA A 48 13.09 -3.32 22.71
N ASN A 49 13.20 -2.81 21.47
CA ASN A 49 12.25 -1.87 20.89
C ASN A 49 11.21 -2.52 19.96
N VAL A 50 11.32 -3.83 19.70
CA VAL A 50 10.41 -4.53 18.78
C VAL A 50 9.55 -5.55 19.55
N THR A 51 8.25 -5.30 19.57
CA THR A 51 7.25 -6.26 20.06
C THR A 51 6.67 -7.03 18.88
N ARG A 52 6.61 -8.37 18.99
CA ARG A 52 5.96 -9.24 17.99
C ARG A 52 4.85 -10.02 18.65
N ALA A 53 3.70 -10.08 18.00
CA ALA A 53 2.55 -10.85 18.47
C ALA A 53 1.82 -11.51 17.30
N THR A 54 1.03 -12.52 17.61
CA THR A 54 0.03 -13.08 16.70
C THR A 54 -1.30 -13.11 17.44
N LEU A 55 -2.32 -12.51 16.85
CA LEU A 55 -3.68 -12.53 17.40
C LEU A 55 -4.31 -13.92 17.24
N ALA A 56 -5.42 -14.17 17.93
CA ALA A 56 -6.10 -15.47 17.87
C ALA A 56 -6.63 -15.79 16.46
N ASN A 57 -6.94 -14.78 15.67
CA ASN A 57 -7.36 -14.89 14.27
C ASN A 57 -6.18 -14.97 13.27
N GLY A 58 -4.94 -15.10 13.76
CA GLY A 58 -3.75 -15.26 12.93
C GLY A 58 -3.12 -13.97 12.41
N LEU A 59 -3.70 -12.79 12.68
CA LEU A 59 -3.06 -11.51 12.34
C LEU A 59 -1.72 -11.37 13.07
N ARG A 60 -0.64 -11.26 12.30
CA ARG A 60 0.69 -11.00 12.83
C ARG A 60 0.87 -9.51 13.03
N VAL A 61 1.45 -9.13 14.16
CA VAL A 61 1.62 -7.73 14.56
C VAL A 61 3.08 -7.52 14.94
N ILE A 62 3.69 -6.48 14.38
CA ILE A 62 5.04 -6.02 14.71
C ILE A 62 4.93 -4.56 15.14
N ILE A 63 5.37 -4.25 16.35
CA ILE A 63 5.37 -2.88 16.89
C ILE A 63 6.82 -2.49 17.15
N VAL A 64 7.28 -1.44 16.47
CA VAL A 64 8.61 -0.87 16.64
C VAL A 64 8.48 0.49 17.31
N ARG A 65 8.90 0.58 18.57
CA ARG A 65 8.84 1.85 19.29
C ARG A 65 9.96 2.79 18.82
N ASP A 66 9.58 3.98 18.36
CA ASP A 66 10.50 5.06 18.03
C ASP A 66 9.95 6.41 18.52
N ARG A 67 10.67 7.08 19.43
CA ARG A 67 10.23 8.31 20.09
C ARG A 67 10.79 9.58 19.46
N LEU A 68 11.35 9.49 18.25
CA LEU A 68 12.00 10.61 17.57
C LEU A 68 11.02 11.77 17.28
N ALA A 69 9.76 11.44 16.97
CA ALA A 69 8.71 12.41 16.70
C ALA A 69 7.35 11.87 17.20
N PRO A 70 6.38 12.75 17.54
CA PRO A 70 5.04 12.36 18.02
C PRO A 70 4.14 11.88 16.87
N VAL A 71 4.66 11.00 16.03
CA VAL A 71 4.01 10.42 14.85
C VAL A 71 4.02 8.90 14.95
N VAL A 72 3.11 8.27 14.21
CA VAL A 72 3.05 6.83 14.03
C VAL A 72 2.81 6.52 12.56
N THR A 73 3.49 5.50 12.06
CA THR A 73 3.22 4.88 10.76
C THR A 73 2.69 3.48 10.98
N THR A 74 1.60 3.14 10.30
CA THR A 74 1.09 1.77 10.22
C THR A 74 1.24 1.27 8.79
N GLU A 75 1.63 0.01 8.62
CA GLU A 75 1.63 -0.68 7.34
C GLU A 75 0.87 -2.00 7.50
N LEU A 76 -0.30 -2.09 6.86
CA LEU A 76 -1.06 -3.34 6.77
C LEU A 76 -0.71 -4.04 5.46
N ASN A 77 0.02 -5.13 5.57
CA ASN A 77 0.50 -5.94 4.46
C ASN A 77 -0.36 -7.19 4.34
N TYR A 78 -1.10 -7.31 3.24
CA TYR A 78 -1.71 -8.58 2.85
C TYR A 78 -0.70 -9.37 2.02
N LEU A 79 -0.46 -10.63 2.38
CA LEU A 79 0.46 -11.51 1.65
C LEU A 79 -0.21 -12.07 0.41
N THR A 80 -0.62 -11.19 -0.48
CA THR A 80 -1.14 -11.48 -1.81
C THR A 80 -0.80 -10.33 -2.73
N GLY A 81 -0.54 -10.62 -3.99
CA GLY A 81 -0.25 -9.62 -4.99
C GLY A 81 -0.66 -10.07 -6.39
N SER A 82 0.08 -9.64 -7.40
CA SER A 82 -0.21 -10.03 -8.79
C SER A 82 -0.03 -11.52 -9.07
N ALA A 83 0.78 -12.24 -8.28
CA ALA A 83 1.01 -13.66 -8.44
C ALA A 83 -0.26 -14.50 -8.18
N GLU A 84 -1.19 -13.99 -7.39
CA GLU A 84 -2.49 -14.64 -7.12
C GLU A 84 -3.62 -14.16 -8.03
N ALA A 85 -3.35 -13.27 -8.99
CA ALA A 85 -4.37 -12.76 -9.90
C ALA A 85 -5.00 -13.90 -10.72
N PRO A 86 -6.33 -13.90 -10.91
CA PRO A 86 -6.99 -14.93 -11.72
C PRO A 86 -6.47 -14.95 -13.17
N ASP A 87 -6.42 -16.15 -13.76
CA ASP A 87 -6.03 -16.33 -15.16
C ASP A 87 -6.84 -15.43 -16.09
N GLY A 88 -6.12 -14.67 -16.94
CA GLY A 88 -6.73 -13.73 -17.88
C GLY A 88 -7.13 -12.38 -17.28
N PHE A 89 -6.91 -12.17 -15.97
CA PHE A 89 -7.18 -10.92 -15.26
C PHE A 89 -5.93 -10.35 -14.56
N PRO A 90 -4.80 -10.13 -15.27
CA PRO A 90 -3.64 -9.47 -14.67
C PRO A 90 -4.02 -8.08 -14.16
N GLY A 91 -3.44 -7.68 -13.03
CA GLY A 91 -3.76 -6.42 -12.34
C GLY A 91 -4.97 -6.48 -11.41
N THR A 92 -5.55 -7.66 -11.16
CA THR A 92 -6.67 -7.80 -10.21
C THR A 92 -6.32 -7.30 -8.80
N ALA A 93 -5.12 -7.60 -8.31
CA ALA A 93 -4.65 -7.12 -7.01
C ALA A 93 -4.55 -5.59 -6.96
N HIS A 94 -3.94 -4.98 -7.99
CA HIS A 94 -3.84 -3.53 -8.13
C HIS A 94 -5.23 -2.85 -8.28
N ALA A 95 -6.15 -3.44 -9.06
CA ALA A 95 -7.52 -2.95 -9.14
C ALA A 95 -8.24 -3.03 -7.79
N LEU A 96 -8.04 -4.10 -7.01
CA LEU A 96 -8.59 -4.20 -5.66
C LEU A 96 -7.96 -3.17 -4.71
N GLU A 97 -6.66 -2.89 -4.85
CA GLU A 97 -5.95 -1.83 -4.10
C GLU A 97 -6.66 -0.49 -4.23
N HIS A 98 -6.93 -0.05 -5.46
CA HIS A 98 -7.73 1.15 -5.74
C HIS A 98 -9.11 1.08 -5.09
N MET A 99 -9.79 -0.06 -5.22
CA MET A 99 -11.14 -0.25 -4.69
C MET A 99 -11.19 -0.24 -3.15
N MET A 100 -10.08 -0.51 -2.47
CA MET A 100 -9.94 -0.41 -1.02
C MET A 100 -10.09 1.03 -0.50
N PHE A 101 -10.03 2.05 -1.38
CA PHE A 101 -10.31 3.46 -1.09
C PHE A 101 -11.72 3.91 -1.49
N ARG A 102 -12.55 3.01 -2.02
CA ARG A 102 -13.90 3.32 -2.50
C ARG A 102 -15.00 3.06 -1.47
N GLY A 103 -14.62 2.54 -0.29
CA GLY A 103 -15.49 2.44 0.88
C GLY A 103 -15.70 1.02 1.39
N SER A 104 -16.04 0.97 2.66
CA SER A 104 -16.33 -0.24 3.44
C SER A 104 -17.64 -0.08 4.21
N ALA A 105 -18.16 -1.16 4.78
CA ALA A 105 -19.34 -1.06 5.61
C ALA A 105 -19.06 -0.21 6.86
N GLY A 106 -19.67 0.98 6.95
CA GLY A 106 -19.49 1.92 8.07
C GLY A 106 -18.46 3.04 7.82
N LEU A 107 -17.80 3.04 6.67
CA LEU A 107 -16.90 4.12 6.25
C LEU A 107 -16.91 4.26 4.72
N ASP A 108 -17.61 5.27 4.23
CA ASP A 108 -17.66 5.54 2.79
C ASP A 108 -16.39 6.25 2.28
N ARG A 109 -16.28 6.39 0.95
CA ARG A 109 -15.13 7.03 0.28
C ARG A 109 -14.89 8.47 0.73
N ASP A 110 -15.95 9.26 0.84
CA ASP A 110 -15.81 10.69 1.09
C ASP A 110 -15.46 10.94 2.57
N GLN A 111 -16.02 10.12 3.47
CA GLN A 111 -15.61 10.04 4.88
C GLN A 111 -14.15 9.60 5.02
N LEU A 112 -13.73 8.54 4.31
CA LEU A 112 -12.34 8.07 4.33
C LEU A 112 -11.38 9.17 3.88
N SER A 113 -11.68 9.84 2.77
CA SER A 113 -10.89 10.97 2.26
C SER A 113 -10.83 12.13 3.25
N PHE A 114 -11.98 12.49 3.84
CA PHE A 114 -12.05 13.55 4.86
C PHE A 114 -11.21 13.22 6.10
N ILE A 115 -11.36 12.01 6.65
CA ILE A 115 -10.60 11.56 7.83
C ILE A 115 -9.11 11.51 7.49
N GLY A 116 -8.73 10.95 6.32
CA GLY A 116 -7.35 10.92 5.86
C GLY A 116 -6.72 12.31 5.81
N ALA A 117 -7.45 13.32 5.32
CA ALA A 117 -7.00 14.70 5.35
C ALA A 117 -6.83 15.26 6.78
N GLN A 118 -7.73 14.91 7.72
CA GLN A 118 -7.58 15.29 9.13
C GLN A 118 -6.40 14.59 9.82
N LEU A 119 -5.99 13.42 9.35
CA LEU A 119 -4.83 12.68 9.84
C LEU A 119 -3.49 13.23 9.32
N GLY A 120 -3.50 14.18 8.38
CA GLY A 120 -2.31 14.77 7.78
C GLY A 120 -2.13 14.45 6.29
N GLY A 121 -2.98 13.59 5.72
CA GLY A 121 -3.00 13.29 4.29
C GLY A 121 -1.85 12.41 3.79
N ASP A 122 -1.05 11.83 4.69
CA ASP A 122 0.06 10.93 4.34
C ASP A 122 -0.39 9.48 4.50
N TYR A 123 -1.03 8.96 3.45
CA TYR A 123 -1.46 7.56 3.36
C TYR A 123 -1.48 7.16 1.89
N ASN A 124 -1.15 5.91 1.62
CA ASN A 124 -1.20 5.37 0.26
C ASN A 124 -1.22 3.83 0.31
N ALA A 125 -1.09 3.24 -0.87
CA ALA A 125 -0.93 1.81 -1.05
C ALA A 125 0.11 1.52 -2.13
N ASP A 126 0.56 0.28 -2.15
CA ASP A 126 1.36 -0.29 -3.22
C ASP A 126 1.10 -1.79 -3.35
N THR A 127 1.20 -2.30 -4.58
CA THR A 127 1.05 -3.73 -4.87
C THR A 127 2.25 -4.23 -5.65
N THR A 128 2.77 -5.35 -5.20
CA THR A 128 3.83 -6.14 -5.83
C THR A 128 3.27 -7.49 -6.27
N GLU A 129 4.13 -8.40 -6.70
CA GLU A 129 3.76 -9.77 -7.03
C GLU A 129 3.26 -10.54 -5.80
N ASP A 130 3.83 -10.29 -4.61
CA ASP A 130 3.59 -11.10 -3.40
C ASP A 130 2.80 -10.37 -2.29
N VAL A 131 2.73 -9.04 -2.35
CA VAL A 131 2.18 -8.20 -1.27
C VAL A 131 1.40 -7.01 -1.83
N THR A 132 0.24 -6.75 -1.25
CA THR A 132 -0.46 -5.47 -1.32
C THR A 132 -0.39 -4.82 0.06
N GLN A 133 0.20 -3.64 0.12
CA GLN A 133 0.43 -2.86 1.32
C GLN A 133 -0.47 -1.63 1.34
N TYR A 134 -0.97 -1.28 2.52
CA TYR A 134 -1.62 0.00 2.79
C TYR A 134 -0.94 0.65 3.98
N PHE A 135 -0.62 1.94 3.88
CA PHE A 135 0.00 2.65 4.98
C PHE A 135 -0.69 3.97 5.32
N TYR A 136 -0.51 4.38 6.56
CA TYR A 136 -0.87 5.68 7.10
C TYR A 136 0.28 6.19 7.95
N THR A 137 0.64 7.46 7.80
CA THR A 137 1.44 8.22 8.76
C THR A 137 0.57 9.31 9.36
N ALA A 138 0.46 9.32 10.69
CA ALA A 138 -0.43 10.23 11.42
C ALA A 138 0.20 10.68 12.75
N PRO A 139 -0.33 11.73 13.41
CA PRO A 139 -0.01 12.00 14.81
C PRO A 139 -0.25 10.76 15.67
N ALA A 140 0.68 10.42 16.57
CA ALA A 140 0.62 9.17 17.35
C ALA A 140 -0.67 9.05 18.19
N ALA A 141 -1.25 10.19 18.59
CA ALA A 141 -2.52 10.26 19.33
C ALA A 141 -3.73 9.74 18.53
N ASN A 142 -3.65 9.65 17.20
CA ASN A 142 -4.73 9.21 16.30
C ASN A 142 -4.55 7.76 15.82
N LEU A 143 -3.65 6.99 16.43
CA LEU A 143 -3.41 5.59 16.05
C LEU A 143 -4.70 4.76 16.08
N ASP A 144 -5.56 4.99 17.07
CA ASP A 144 -6.84 4.29 17.19
C ASP A 144 -7.73 4.50 15.96
N VAL A 145 -7.81 5.74 15.45
CA VAL A 145 -8.56 6.06 14.22
C VAL A 145 -8.03 5.27 13.03
N VAL A 146 -6.70 5.24 12.85
CA VAL A 146 -6.05 4.49 11.76
C VAL A 146 -6.35 2.99 11.88
N LEU A 147 -6.24 2.41 13.07
CA LEU A 147 -6.54 1.00 13.31
C LEU A 147 -8.02 0.67 13.02
N GLN A 148 -8.96 1.57 13.33
CA GLN A 148 -10.36 1.38 12.99
C GLN A 148 -10.62 1.44 11.49
N ILE A 149 -9.97 2.35 10.75
CA ILE A 149 -10.05 2.40 9.28
C ILE A 149 -9.60 1.06 8.68
N GLU A 150 -8.43 0.57 9.09
CA GLU A 150 -7.89 -0.70 8.57
C GLU A 150 -8.75 -1.90 8.96
N ALA A 151 -9.29 -1.93 10.18
CA ALA A 151 -10.22 -2.98 10.62
C ALA A 151 -11.52 -2.97 9.80
N LEU A 152 -12.09 -1.81 9.48
CA LEU A 152 -13.29 -1.70 8.64
C LEU A 152 -13.02 -2.21 7.21
N ARG A 153 -11.87 -1.84 6.64
CA ARG A 153 -11.44 -2.30 5.31
C ARG A 153 -11.17 -3.80 5.28
N MET A 154 -10.58 -4.37 6.33
CA MET A 154 -10.37 -5.82 6.46
C MET A 154 -11.68 -6.59 6.71
N LYS A 155 -12.64 -5.99 7.42
CA LYS A 155 -13.91 -6.65 7.76
C LYS A 155 -14.85 -6.77 6.56
N GLY A 156 -14.85 -5.80 5.66
CA GLY A 156 -15.65 -5.88 4.44
C GLY A 156 -15.68 -4.59 3.64
N LEU A 157 -15.20 -4.68 2.40
CA LEU A 157 -15.38 -3.64 1.39
C LEU A 157 -16.77 -3.71 0.74
N LEU A 158 -17.25 -2.56 0.25
CA LEU A 158 -18.52 -2.51 -0.48
C LEU A 158 -18.41 -3.10 -1.89
N LEU A 159 -17.28 -2.86 -2.57
CA LEU A 159 -16.97 -3.35 -3.94
C LEU A 159 -18.17 -3.27 -4.88
N LYS A 160 -18.64 -2.04 -5.10
CA LYS A 160 -19.76 -1.77 -6.00
C LYS A 160 -19.26 -1.59 -7.43
N GLN A 161 -20.06 -2.07 -8.39
CA GLN A 161 -19.77 -1.88 -9.81
C GLN A 161 -19.66 -0.39 -10.18
N GLU A 162 -20.56 0.44 -9.65
CA GLU A 162 -20.56 1.90 -9.90
C GLU A 162 -19.27 2.62 -9.48
N ASP A 163 -18.56 2.06 -8.50
CA ASP A 163 -17.29 2.61 -8.04
C ASP A 163 -16.14 2.14 -8.93
N TRP A 164 -16.15 0.86 -9.35
CA TRP A 164 -15.18 0.35 -10.31
C TRP A 164 -15.30 1.07 -11.66
N ASP A 165 -16.52 1.30 -12.16
CA ASP A 165 -16.72 2.01 -13.43
C ASP A 165 -16.12 3.43 -13.43
N LYS A 166 -16.06 4.07 -12.26
CA LYS A 166 -15.42 5.39 -12.07
C LYS A 166 -13.91 5.27 -11.91
N GLU A 167 -13.45 4.26 -11.17
CA GLU A 167 -12.04 4.07 -10.83
C GLU A 167 -11.22 3.48 -11.97
N ARG A 168 -11.84 2.69 -12.85
CA ARG A 168 -11.20 2.08 -14.02
C ARG A 168 -10.52 3.12 -14.92
N GLY A 169 -11.12 4.30 -15.07
CA GLY A 169 -10.51 5.37 -15.84
C GLY A 169 -9.18 5.86 -15.24
N ALA A 170 -9.06 5.91 -13.91
CA ALA A 170 -7.83 6.34 -13.24
C ALA A 170 -6.70 5.31 -13.41
N ILE A 171 -7.00 4.03 -13.15
CA ILE A 171 -6.00 2.95 -13.26
C ILE A 171 -5.53 2.76 -14.71
N GLU A 172 -6.39 2.95 -15.72
CA GLU A 172 -5.97 2.90 -17.13
C GLU A 172 -5.03 4.06 -17.54
N GLN A 173 -5.19 5.23 -16.91
CA GLN A 173 -4.27 6.35 -17.11
C GLN A 173 -2.91 6.07 -16.48
N GLU A 174 -2.88 5.43 -15.32
CA GLU A 174 -1.66 4.94 -14.71
C GLU A 174 -0.94 3.92 -15.59
N VAL A 175 -1.65 2.92 -16.11
CA VAL A 175 -1.08 1.97 -17.09
C VAL A 175 -0.42 2.71 -18.26
N SER A 176 -1.07 3.76 -18.75
CA SER A 176 -0.55 4.53 -19.90
C SER A 176 0.66 5.38 -19.54
N ARG A 177 0.65 5.97 -18.34
CA ARG A 177 1.75 6.72 -17.77
C ARG A 177 2.99 5.83 -17.64
N ASP A 178 2.85 4.63 -17.07
CA ASP A 178 4.00 3.75 -16.83
C ASP A 178 4.52 3.12 -18.11
N LEU A 179 3.63 2.74 -19.04
CA LEU A 179 4.03 2.30 -20.38
C LEU A 179 4.70 3.41 -21.22
N SER A 180 4.60 4.68 -20.83
CA SER A 180 5.37 5.76 -21.47
C SER A 180 6.84 5.78 -21.06
N SER A 181 7.21 5.10 -19.97
CA SER A 181 8.59 5.01 -19.48
C SER A 181 9.36 3.89 -20.19
N PRO A 182 10.47 4.18 -20.90
CA PRO A 182 11.28 3.15 -21.54
C PRO A 182 11.95 2.22 -20.52
N ALA A 183 12.29 2.73 -19.33
CA ALA A 183 12.87 1.94 -18.25
C ALA A 183 11.87 0.90 -17.72
N TYR A 184 10.62 1.33 -17.48
CA TYR A 184 9.55 0.43 -17.06
C TYR A 184 9.30 -0.66 -18.11
N ARG A 185 9.17 -0.27 -19.39
CA ARG A 185 8.99 -1.24 -20.49
C ARG A 185 10.12 -2.25 -20.58
N TYR A 186 11.37 -1.82 -20.39
CA TYR A 186 12.52 -2.73 -20.38
C TYR A 186 12.44 -3.74 -19.24
N ILE A 187 12.18 -3.29 -18.01
CA ILE A 187 12.11 -4.16 -16.82
C ILE A 187 10.93 -5.15 -16.95
N SER A 188 9.74 -4.66 -17.32
CA SER A 188 8.54 -5.50 -17.49
C SER A 188 8.73 -6.57 -18.57
N GLN A 189 9.37 -6.24 -19.71
CA GLN A 189 9.69 -7.23 -20.74
C GLN A 189 10.73 -8.24 -20.28
N LEU A 190 11.77 -7.79 -19.57
CA LEU A 190 12.79 -8.67 -19.02
C LEU A 190 12.18 -9.66 -18.02
N GLN A 191 11.31 -9.19 -17.12
CA GLN A 191 10.57 -10.02 -16.17
C GLN A 191 9.72 -11.07 -16.90
N GLY A 192 8.95 -10.67 -17.92
CA GLY A 192 8.14 -11.58 -18.70
C GLY A 192 8.93 -12.66 -19.45
N ILE A 193 10.19 -12.37 -19.83
CA ILE A 193 11.09 -13.36 -20.45
C ILE A 193 11.67 -14.30 -19.40
N LEU A 194 12.18 -13.76 -18.28
CA LEU A 194 12.88 -14.54 -17.25
C LEU A 194 11.94 -15.50 -16.52
N TYR A 195 10.69 -15.09 -16.28
CA TYR A 195 9.72 -15.83 -15.49
C TYR A 195 8.56 -16.40 -16.32
N ALA A 196 8.76 -16.52 -17.65
CA ALA A 196 7.75 -17.02 -18.57
C ALA A 196 7.13 -18.35 -18.09
N GLY A 197 5.79 -18.42 -18.08
CA GLY A 197 5.05 -19.60 -17.62
C GLY A 197 4.87 -19.69 -16.10
N THR A 198 5.28 -18.67 -15.34
CA THR A 198 5.00 -18.55 -13.91
C THR A 198 4.15 -17.30 -13.63
N PRO A 199 3.47 -17.21 -12.48
CA PRO A 199 2.73 -16.00 -12.10
C PRO A 199 3.60 -14.73 -12.04
N TYR A 200 4.91 -14.89 -11.79
CA TYR A 200 5.88 -13.79 -11.74
C TYR A 200 6.28 -13.23 -13.11
N ALA A 201 5.72 -13.75 -14.22
CA ALA A 201 5.94 -13.22 -15.56
C ALA A 201 5.36 -11.80 -15.76
N HIS A 202 4.51 -11.35 -14.83
CA HIS A 202 3.85 -10.06 -14.89
C HIS A 202 3.93 -9.36 -13.55
N ASP A 203 4.12 -8.04 -13.59
CA ASP A 203 3.99 -7.20 -12.40
C ASP A 203 2.52 -6.93 -12.05
N ALA A 204 2.31 -6.10 -11.04
CA ALA A 204 0.98 -5.75 -10.56
C ALA A 204 0.22 -4.75 -11.43
N LEU A 205 0.88 -4.04 -12.37
CA LEU A 205 0.27 -2.90 -13.05
C LEU A 205 -1.04 -3.26 -13.75
N GLY A 206 -1.08 -4.45 -14.36
CA GLY A 206 -2.21 -4.91 -15.15
C GLY A 206 -2.24 -4.34 -16.56
N THR A 207 -3.36 -4.53 -17.25
CA THR A 207 -3.50 -4.09 -18.65
C THR A 207 -4.91 -3.56 -18.91
N ARG A 208 -5.05 -2.61 -19.84
CA ARG A 208 -6.36 -2.11 -20.27
C ARG A 208 -7.33 -3.23 -20.70
N PRO A 209 -6.93 -4.22 -21.54
CA PRO A 209 -7.82 -5.32 -21.91
C PRO A 209 -8.26 -6.22 -20.75
N SER A 210 -7.46 -6.28 -19.67
CA SER A 210 -7.86 -6.96 -18.43
C SER A 210 -8.91 -6.13 -17.71
N PHE A 211 -8.65 -4.84 -17.48
CA PHE A 211 -9.56 -3.93 -16.78
C PHE A 211 -10.89 -3.70 -17.50
N ASP A 212 -10.91 -3.76 -18.83
CA ASP A 212 -12.14 -3.75 -19.63
C ASP A 212 -13.08 -4.92 -19.31
N LYS A 213 -12.51 -6.07 -18.92
CA LYS A 213 -13.24 -7.30 -18.58
C LYS A 213 -13.47 -7.46 -17.08
N THR A 214 -12.69 -6.78 -16.25
CA THR A 214 -12.84 -6.79 -14.79
C THR A 214 -14.18 -6.19 -14.38
N ASP A 215 -14.85 -6.85 -13.44
CA ASP A 215 -16.06 -6.39 -12.79
C ASP A 215 -15.93 -6.49 -11.26
N ALA A 216 -16.91 -5.93 -10.55
CA ALA A 216 -16.93 -5.97 -9.09
C ALA A 216 -17.03 -7.40 -8.52
N ALA A 217 -17.52 -8.38 -9.28
CA ALA A 217 -17.61 -9.76 -8.82
C ALA A 217 -16.23 -10.41 -8.78
N ILE A 218 -15.38 -10.17 -9.79
CA ILE A 218 -13.98 -10.62 -9.81
C ILE A 218 -13.21 -10.02 -8.63
N LEU A 219 -13.32 -8.70 -8.44
CA LEU A 219 -12.62 -8.02 -7.33
C LEU A 219 -13.09 -8.51 -5.96
N ARG A 220 -14.40 -8.78 -5.81
CA ARG A 220 -14.95 -9.36 -4.58
C ARG A 220 -14.46 -10.79 -4.35
N GLY A 221 -14.38 -11.60 -5.40
CA GLY A 221 -13.82 -12.95 -5.32
C GLY A 221 -12.37 -12.93 -4.85
N PHE A 222 -11.55 -12.04 -5.42
CA PHE A 222 -10.15 -11.88 -5.02
C PHE A 222 -10.00 -11.41 -3.56
N TYR A 223 -10.79 -10.41 -3.14
CA TYR A 223 -10.83 -9.96 -1.75
C TYR A 223 -11.21 -11.09 -0.79
N GLN A 224 -12.30 -11.81 -1.07
CA GLN A 224 -12.79 -12.90 -0.22
C GLN A 224 -11.84 -14.09 -0.14
N ALA A 225 -10.98 -14.28 -1.14
CA ALA A 225 -10.02 -15.37 -1.18
C ALA A 225 -8.77 -15.06 -0.37
N TRP A 226 -8.26 -13.82 -0.44
CA TRP A 226 -6.90 -13.51 0.00
C TRP A 226 -6.81 -12.50 1.15
N TYR A 227 -7.84 -11.68 1.38
CA TYR A 227 -7.82 -10.63 2.40
C TYR A 227 -8.36 -11.18 3.72
N ALA A 228 -7.46 -11.79 4.49
CA ALA A 228 -7.75 -12.40 5.78
C ALA A 228 -6.74 -11.96 6.85
N PRO A 229 -7.11 -11.92 8.15
CA PRO A 229 -6.15 -11.64 9.22
C PRO A 229 -4.99 -12.66 9.23
N ASN A 230 -5.28 -13.95 9.01
CA ASN A 230 -4.27 -15.01 8.93
C ASN A 230 -3.42 -14.98 7.64
N ASN A 231 -3.70 -14.06 6.71
CA ASN A 231 -2.86 -13.78 5.53
C ASN A 231 -2.22 -12.38 5.59
N ALA A 232 -2.22 -11.72 6.75
CA ALA A 232 -1.75 -10.34 6.87
C ALA A 232 -0.66 -10.17 7.95
N VAL A 233 0.08 -9.05 7.83
CA VAL A 233 1.02 -8.54 8.83
C VAL A 233 0.74 -7.06 9.02
N LEU A 234 0.45 -6.65 10.25
CA LEU A 234 0.37 -5.24 10.64
C LEU A 234 1.69 -4.81 11.28
N VAL A 235 2.37 -3.86 10.67
CA VAL A 235 3.56 -3.21 11.23
C VAL A 235 3.15 -1.83 11.75
N ILE A 236 3.61 -1.46 12.94
CA ILE A 236 3.35 -0.16 13.57
C ILE A 236 4.67 0.39 14.08
N THR A 237 5.07 1.56 13.62
CA THR A 237 6.33 2.21 14.03
C THR A 237 6.07 3.64 14.48
N GLY A 238 6.59 4.05 15.63
CA GLY A 238 6.47 5.44 16.09
C GLY A 238 6.41 5.62 17.61
N ASP A 239 5.98 6.81 18.07
CA ASP A 239 5.96 7.17 19.50
C ASP A 239 4.75 6.53 20.20
N VAL A 240 4.86 5.23 20.40
CA VAL A 240 3.80 4.39 20.97
C VAL A 240 4.27 3.65 22.21
N ASP A 241 3.32 3.25 23.05
CA ASP A 241 3.55 2.24 24.09
C ASP A 241 3.17 0.86 23.53
N PRO A 242 4.13 -0.09 23.38
CA PRO A 242 3.83 -1.34 22.69
C PRO A 242 2.72 -2.19 23.33
N ALA A 243 2.59 -2.16 24.66
CA ALA A 243 1.57 -2.94 25.36
C ALA A 243 0.17 -2.32 25.14
N ALA A 244 0.05 -1.00 25.28
CA ALA A 244 -1.19 -0.29 25.00
C ALA A 244 -1.59 -0.40 23.52
N THR A 245 -0.63 -0.27 22.59
CA THR A 245 -0.88 -0.43 21.16
C THR A 245 -1.34 -1.84 20.82
N LEU A 246 -0.72 -2.89 21.39
CA LEU A 246 -1.19 -4.25 21.17
C LEU A 246 -2.62 -4.46 21.68
N ALA A 247 -3.01 -3.80 22.78
CA ALA A 247 -4.40 -3.83 23.27
C ALA A 247 -5.38 -3.11 22.30
N GLN A 248 -4.98 -1.97 21.72
CA GLN A 248 -5.76 -1.29 20.68
C GLN A 248 -5.92 -2.15 19.42
N VAL A 249 -4.85 -2.81 18.99
CA VAL A 249 -4.87 -3.73 17.85
C VAL A 249 -5.81 -4.91 18.12
N ARG A 250 -5.75 -5.52 19.31
CA ARG A 250 -6.70 -6.55 19.73
C ARG A 250 -8.14 -6.07 19.67
N ALA A 251 -8.41 -4.89 20.23
CA ALA A 251 -9.75 -4.31 20.23
C ALA A 251 -10.30 -4.07 18.82
N ALA A 252 -9.45 -3.69 17.87
CA ALA A 252 -9.86 -3.45 16.48
C ALA A 252 -10.02 -4.74 15.66
N PHE A 253 -9.12 -5.72 15.83
CA PHE A 253 -9.00 -6.85 14.90
C PHE A 253 -9.45 -8.21 15.45
N ASP A 254 -9.50 -8.46 16.77
CA ASP A 254 -9.76 -9.82 17.32
C ASP A 254 -11.11 -10.40 16.85
N ALA A 255 -12.11 -9.54 16.61
CA ALA A 255 -13.44 -9.97 16.17
C ALA A 255 -13.52 -10.33 14.67
N ILE A 256 -12.48 -10.05 13.89
CA ILE A 256 -12.43 -10.37 12.45
C ILE A 256 -11.99 -11.83 12.31
N PRO A 257 -12.81 -12.71 11.70
CA PRO A 257 -12.49 -14.13 11.62
C PRO A 257 -11.37 -14.39 10.61
N ALA A 258 -10.51 -15.35 10.95
CA ALA A 258 -9.66 -16.02 9.97
C ALA A 258 -10.51 -16.82 8.97
N HIS A 259 -9.97 -17.12 7.80
CA HIS A 259 -10.56 -18.07 6.88
C HIS A 259 -9.50 -18.88 6.12
N ALA A 260 -9.94 -19.99 5.52
CA ALA A 260 -9.08 -20.84 4.71
C ALA A 260 -8.67 -20.09 3.44
N LEU A 261 -7.36 -20.04 3.19
CA LEU A 261 -6.79 -19.41 2.00
C LEU A 261 -6.73 -20.43 0.85
N PRO A 262 -6.79 -19.98 -0.41
CA PRO A 262 -6.49 -20.83 -1.56
C PRO A 262 -5.06 -21.40 -1.51
N ALA A 263 -4.84 -22.46 -2.28
CA ALA A 263 -3.48 -22.95 -2.54
C ALA A 263 -2.73 -21.97 -3.47
N ARG A 264 -1.41 -21.88 -3.29
CA ARG A 264 -0.49 -21.14 -4.16
C ARG A 264 0.22 -22.09 -5.12
#